data_AF-A0A379DXL5-F1
#
_entry.id   AF-A0A379DXL5-F1
#
_cell.length_a   1.000
_cell.length_b   1.000
_cell.length_c   1.000
_cell.angle_alpha   90.00
_cell.angle_beta   90.00
_cell.angle_gamma   90.00
#
_symmetry.space_group_name_H-M   'P 1'
#
loop_
_entity.id
_entity.type
_entity.pdbx_description
1 polymer ?
#
loop_
_entity_poly.entity_id
_entity_poly.type
_entity_poly.pdbx_seq_one_letter_code
_entity_poly.pdbx_strand_id
1 'polypeptide(L)'
;MAKIHIKSDKLTPFGGIFSIMEQFDSTLSSVIASTLGLRCRSFGYQYSEIIRSLMSIYFCGGSCVEDVTTHLMSHLSLHPTLRTCSSDTILRAIKELTQENISYTSDTGKNYDFNTADTLNTLLLNCMFASGQLKEDEMYDVDFDHQFIETEKYDAKPT
;
A
#
# COMPACT_ATOMS: atom_id res chain seq x y z
N MET A 1 16.34 -15.41 -21.52
CA MET A 1 16.28 -14.00 -21.07
C MET A 1 17.65 -13.61 -20.56
N ALA A 2 18.15 -12.42 -20.91
CA ALA A 2 19.45 -11.95 -20.42
C ALA A 2 19.34 -11.57 -18.94
N LYS A 3 20.23 -12.10 -18.09
CA LYS A 3 20.37 -11.63 -16.69
C LYS A 3 21.03 -10.26 -16.71
N ILE A 4 20.23 -9.21 -16.59
CA ILE A 4 20.71 -7.84 -16.39
C ILE A 4 21.11 -7.74 -14.93
N HIS A 5 22.40 -7.62 -14.64
CA HIS A 5 22.86 -7.25 -13.30
C HIS A 5 23.12 -5.75 -13.26
N ILE A 6 22.47 -5.06 -12.35
CA ILE A 6 22.79 -3.67 -12.02
C ILE A 6 24.13 -3.68 -11.29
N LYS A 7 25.20 -3.31 -12.00
CA LYS A 7 26.52 -3.09 -11.42
C LYS A 7 26.76 -1.60 -11.34
N SER A 8 26.84 -1.08 -10.12
CA SER A 8 27.36 0.26 -9.84
C SER A 8 28.75 0.11 -9.24
N ASP A 9 29.73 0.85 -9.76
CA ASP A 9 31.10 0.89 -9.20
C ASP A 9 31.14 1.57 -7.82
N LYS A 10 30.06 2.27 -7.44
CA LYS A 10 29.88 2.92 -6.14
C LYS A 10 28.76 2.24 -5.36
N LEU A 11 28.89 2.21 -4.03
CA LEU A 11 27.79 1.80 -3.16
C LEU A 11 26.57 2.68 -3.43
N THR A 12 25.45 2.04 -3.80
CA THR A 12 24.18 2.72 -4.03
C THR A 12 23.32 2.61 -2.77
N PRO A 13 23.00 3.72 -2.08
CA PRO A 13 22.00 3.71 -1.02
C PRO A 13 20.71 3.06 -1.52
N PHE A 14 20.10 2.22 -0.68
CA PHE A 14 18.87 1.49 -0.98
C PHE A 14 18.93 0.49 -2.15
N GLY A 15 20.10 0.21 -2.74
CA GLY A 15 20.19 -0.71 -3.88
C GLY A 15 19.69 -2.14 -3.61
N GLY A 16 19.68 -2.58 -2.34
CA GLY A 16 19.11 -3.86 -1.94
C GLY A 16 17.58 -3.95 -2.12
N ILE A 17 16.89 -2.82 -2.26
CA ILE A 17 15.44 -2.82 -2.46
C ILE A 17 15.02 -3.30 -3.85
N PHE A 18 15.93 -3.27 -4.83
CA PHE A 18 15.59 -3.63 -6.21
C PHE A 18 15.10 -5.07 -6.34
N SER A 19 15.73 -6.03 -5.66
CA SER A 19 15.25 -7.41 -5.66
C SER A 19 13.85 -7.54 -5.04
N ILE A 20 13.56 -6.78 -3.98
CA ILE A 20 12.24 -6.73 -3.35
C ILE A 20 11.19 -6.16 -4.31
N MET A 21 11.55 -5.13 -5.07
CA MET A 21 10.66 -4.52 -6.06
C MET A 21 10.38 -5.43 -7.26
N GLU A 22 11.38 -6.17 -7.73
CA GLU A 22 11.21 -7.21 -8.77
C GLU A 22 10.32 -8.36 -8.27
N GLN A 23 10.51 -8.78 -7.00
CA GLN A 23 9.67 -9.79 -6.39
C GLN A 23 8.22 -9.30 -6.21
N PHE A 24 8.03 -8.04 -5.82
CA PHE A 24 6.72 -7.40 -5.79
C PHE A 24 6.06 -7.45 -7.17
N ASP A 25 6.76 -7.01 -8.22
CA ASP A 25 6.19 -6.93 -9.56
C ASP A 25 5.83 -8.32 -10.11
N SER A 26 6.65 -9.34 -9.84
CA SER A 26 6.37 -10.71 -10.28
C SER A 26 5.24 -11.40 -9.50
N THR A 27 4.98 -10.97 -8.26
CA THR A 27 4.01 -11.63 -7.38
C THR A 27 2.66 -10.90 -7.33
N LEU A 28 2.67 -9.56 -7.25
CA LEU A 28 1.50 -8.77 -6.87
C LEU A 28 0.95 -7.89 -8.00
N SER A 29 1.73 -7.55 -9.03
CA SER A 29 1.27 -6.60 -10.06
C SER A 29 0.04 -7.10 -10.83
N SER A 30 -0.02 -8.39 -11.18
CA SER A 30 -1.19 -8.97 -11.86
C SER A 30 -2.42 -9.01 -10.95
N VAL A 31 -2.23 -9.33 -9.67
CA VAL A 31 -3.29 -9.39 -8.65
C VAL A 31 -3.89 -8.02 -8.39
N ILE A 32 -3.05 -7.00 -8.30
CA ILE A 32 -3.49 -5.60 -8.16
C ILE A 32 -4.27 -5.18 -9.40
N ALA A 33 -3.77 -5.49 -10.59
CA ALA A 33 -4.45 -5.14 -11.84
C ALA A 33 -5.78 -5.87 -12.01
N SER A 34 -5.88 -7.14 -11.60
CA SER A 34 -7.13 -7.90 -11.69
C SER A 34 -8.17 -7.44 -10.66
N THR A 35 -7.73 -6.93 -9.50
CA THR A 35 -8.64 -6.50 -8.43
C THR A 35 -9.08 -5.05 -8.58
N LEU A 36 -8.15 -4.12 -8.88
CA LEU A 36 -8.44 -2.69 -8.98
C LEU A 36 -8.71 -2.20 -10.41
N GLY A 37 -8.43 -3.04 -11.41
CA GLY A 37 -8.48 -2.65 -12.81
C GLY A 37 -7.36 -1.71 -13.23
N LEU A 38 -7.49 -1.18 -14.45
CA LEU A 38 -6.55 -0.19 -14.99
C LEU A 38 -6.84 1.20 -14.42
N ARG A 39 -5.83 1.83 -13.82
CA ARG A 39 -5.93 3.21 -13.37
C ARG A 39 -5.86 4.21 -14.52
N CYS A 40 -4.96 3.96 -15.47
CA CYS A 40 -4.75 4.82 -16.64
C CYS A 40 -4.65 3.97 -17.91
N ARG A 41 -5.30 4.37 -19.00
CA ARG A 41 -5.28 3.62 -20.27
C ARG A 41 -4.10 3.96 -21.19
N SER A 42 -3.48 5.12 -21.02
CA SER A 42 -2.46 5.64 -21.94
C SER A 42 -1.23 6.17 -21.21
N PHE A 43 -1.36 7.30 -20.52
CA PHE A 43 -0.27 7.95 -19.80
C PHE A 43 -0.58 8.01 -18.31
N GLY A 44 0.31 7.43 -17.51
CA GLY A 44 0.19 7.45 -16.06
C GLY A 44 0.91 6.30 -15.40
N TYR A 45 0.56 6.11 -14.12
CA TYR A 45 0.99 4.99 -13.31
C TYR A 45 -0.22 4.10 -13.03
N GLN A 46 -0.04 2.78 -13.14
CA GLN A 46 -1.01 1.79 -12.67
C GLN A 46 -0.97 1.70 -11.14
N TYR A 47 -2.02 1.14 -10.55
CA TYR A 47 -2.08 0.98 -9.09
C TYR A 47 -0.91 0.15 -8.54
N SER A 48 -0.42 -0.85 -9.28
CA SER A 48 0.74 -1.64 -8.84
C SER A 48 2.02 -0.81 -8.73
N GLU A 49 2.30 0.05 -9.70
CA GLU A 49 3.44 0.96 -9.68
C GLU A 49 3.36 1.96 -8.52
N ILE A 50 2.14 2.41 -8.21
CA ILE A 50 1.88 3.37 -7.12
C ILE A 50 2.03 2.71 -5.75
N ILE A 51 1.41 1.54 -5.56
CA ILE A 51 1.53 0.75 -4.32
C ILE A 51 2.99 0.36 -4.09
N ARG A 52 3.70 -0.07 -5.13
CA ARG A 52 5.14 -0.37 -5.06
C ARG A 52 5.97 0.85 -4.65
N SER A 53 5.65 2.02 -5.20
CA SER A 53 6.30 3.29 -4.82
C SER A 53 6.04 3.63 -3.34
N LEU A 54 4.80 3.47 -2.87
CA LEU A 54 4.44 3.66 -1.46
C LEU A 54 5.16 2.67 -0.54
N MET A 55 5.21 1.38 -0.89
CA MET A 55 5.91 0.35 -0.10
C MET A 55 7.41 0.62 0.01
N SER A 56 8.02 1.22 -1.01
CA SER A 56 9.43 1.58 -0.97
C SER A 56 9.78 2.53 0.18
N ILE A 57 8.83 3.39 0.58
CA ILE A 57 8.99 4.29 1.72
C ILE A 57 9.20 3.48 3.00
N TYR A 58 8.27 2.58 3.29
CA TYR A 58 8.30 1.79 4.51
C TYR A 58 9.48 0.81 4.56
N PHE A 59 9.82 0.17 3.43
CA PHE A 59 10.99 -0.70 3.36
C PHE A 59 12.33 0.03 3.47
N CYS A 60 12.37 1.32 3.14
CA CYS A 60 13.54 2.16 3.36
C CYS A 60 13.52 2.88 4.72
N GLY A 61 12.55 2.58 5.60
CA GLY A 61 12.46 3.18 6.94
C GLY A 61 11.89 4.59 6.97
N GLY A 62 11.27 5.05 5.89
CA GLY A 62 10.52 6.31 5.84
C GLY A 62 9.18 6.20 6.55
N SER A 63 8.63 7.34 6.93
CA SER A 63 7.33 7.45 7.61
C SER A 63 6.38 8.45 6.96
N CYS A 64 6.87 9.19 5.95
CA CYS A 64 6.13 10.24 5.28
C CYS A 64 6.03 9.95 3.77
N VAL A 65 4.89 10.25 3.14
CA VAL A 65 4.70 9.95 1.71
C VAL A 65 5.68 10.75 0.83
N GLU A 66 6.08 11.93 1.30
CA GLU A 66 7.05 12.84 0.71
C GLU A 66 8.45 12.22 0.57
N ASP A 67 8.80 11.26 1.45
CA ASP A 67 10.11 10.60 1.45
C ASP A 67 10.39 9.91 0.11
N VAL A 68 9.34 9.43 -0.60
CA VAL A 68 9.51 8.85 -1.93
C VAL A 68 10.13 9.85 -2.90
N THR A 69 9.69 11.11 -2.86
CA THR A 69 10.10 12.15 -3.81
C THR A 69 11.41 12.79 -3.37
N THR A 70 11.58 13.07 -2.08
CA THR A 70 12.72 13.81 -1.55
C THR A 70 13.96 12.95 -1.33
N HIS A 71 13.79 11.68 -0.99
CA HIS A 71 14.89 10.82 -0.53
C HIS A 71 15.08 9.56 -1.37
N LEU A 72 14.03 8.97 -1.92
CA LEU A 72 14.15 7.67 -2.59
C LEU A 72 14.21 7.76 -4.13
N MET A 73 13.47 8.67 -4.74
CA MET A 73 13.25 8.68 -6.19
C MET A 73 14.54 8.71 -7.01
N SER A 74 15.54 9.49 -6.61
CA SER A 74 16.83 9.59 -7.30
C SER A 74 17.62 8.28 -7.26
N HIS A 75 17.54 7.54 -6.15
CA HIS A 75 18.16 6.23 -5.99
C HIS A 75 17.38 5.14 -6.73
N LEU A 76 16.05 5.15 -6.61
CA LEU A 76 15.18 4.17 -7.25
C LEU A 76 15.22 4.24 -8.78
N SER A 77 15.45 5.45 -9.34
CA SER A 77 15.61 5.68 -10.77
C SER A 77 16.87 5.03 -11.38
N LEU A 78 17.78 4.50 -10.56
CA LEU A 78 18.92 3.74 -11.04
C LEU A 78 18.53 2.36 -11.58
N HIS A 79 17.32 1.88 -11.27
CA HIS A 79 16.78 0.65 -11.84
C HIS A 79 16.05 0.94 -13.15
N PRO A 80 16.50 0.37 -14.29
CA PRO A 80 16.12 0.85 -15.62
C PRO A 80 14.64 0.68 -15.97
N THR A 81 13.97 -0.30 -15.37
CA THR A 81 12.54 -0.57 -15.62
C THR A 81 11.64 -0.14 -14.46
N LEU A 82 12.22 0.34 -13.36
CA LEU A 82 11.46 0.68 -12.16
C LEU A 82 10.87 2.08 -12.31
N ARG A 83 9.56 2.13 -12.52
CA ARG A 83 8.82 3.38 -12.52
C ARG A 83 8.39 3.68 -11.08
N THR A 84 8.91 4.78 -10.53
CA THR A 84 8.58 5.29 -9.20
C THR A 84 7.79 6.58 -9.35
N CYS A 85 6.61 6.68 -8.73
CA CYS A 85 5.77 7.87 -8.80
C CYS A 85 6.06 8.85 -7.65
N SER A 86 5.63 10.10 -7.83
CA SER A 86 5.75 11.13 -6.80
C SER A 86 4.76 10.92 -5.66
N SER A 87 5.07 11.52 -4.52
CA SER A 87 4.17 11.66 -3.37
C SER A 87 2.79 12.18 -3.77
N ASP A 88 2.69 13.20 -4.63
CA ASP A 88 1.40 13.70 -5.13
C ASP A 88 0.58 12.63 -5.87
N THR A 89 1.26 11.79 -6.64
CA THR A 89 0.61 10.70 -7.38
C THR A 89 0.10 9.63 -6.43
N ILE A 90 0.88 9.30 -5.40
CA ILE A 90 0.48 8.38 -4.33
C ILE A 90 -0.76 8.92 -3.61
N LEU A 91 -0.71 10.17 -3.14
CA LEU A 91 -1.83 10.79 -2.41
C LEU A 91 -3.10 10.87 -3.25
N ARG A 92 -2.98 11.09 -4.56
CA ARG A 92 -4.12 11.05 -5.47
C ARG A 92 -4.71 9.65 -5.59
N ALA A 93 -3.89 8.62 -5.72
CA ALA A 93 -4.36 7.25 -5.76
C ALA A 93 -5.01 6.80 -4.45
N ILE A 94 -4.48 7.22 -3.29
CA ILE A 94 -5.11 6.97 -1.99
C ILE A 94 -6.53 7.56 -1.97
N LYS A 95 -6.70 8.80 -2.43
CA LYS A 95 -8.02 9.44 -2.56
C LYS A 95 -8.94 8.71 -3.52
N GLU A 96 -8.43 8.25 -4.67
CA GLU A 96 -9.19 7.47 -5.65
C GLU A 96 -9.69 6.13 -5.08
N LEU A 97 -8.94 5.52 -4.16
CA LEU A 97 -9.26 4.24 -3.53
C LEU A 97 -10.05 4.39 -2.23
N THR A 98 -10.30 5.61 -1.78
CA THR A 98 -11.08 5.87 -0.56
C THR A 98 -12.56 5.54 -0.82
N GLN A 99 -13.19 4.90 0.15
CA GLN A 99 -14.64 4.64 0.15
C GLN A 99 -15.30 5.56 1.20
N GLU A 100 -16.56 5.91 0.98
CA GLU A 100 -17.31 6.68 1.98
C GLU A 100 -17.58 5.83 3.23
N ASN A 101 -17.57 6.48 4.39
CA ASN A 101 -17.92 5.82 5.65
C ASN A 101 -19.42 5.53 5.70
N ILE A 102 -19.76 4.42 6.33
CA ILE A 102 -21.10 4.15 6.84
C ILE A 102 -21.16 4.75 8.24
N SER A 103 -21.99 5.77 8.40
CA SER A 103 -22.20 6.43 9.69
C SER A 103 -23.40 5.82 10.42
N TYR A 104 -23.19 5.48 11.69
CA TYR A 104 -24.23 5.01 12.61
C TYR A 104 -24.34 5.97 13.79
N THR A 105 -25.54 6.45 14.07
CA THR A 105 -25.85 7.23 15.28
C THR A 105 -26.47 6.31 16.32
N SER A 106 -25.83 6.16 17.48
CA SER A 106 -26.38 5.38 18.59
C SER A 106 -27.58 6.05 19.26
N ASP A 107 -28.31 5.30 20.08
CA ASP A 107 -29.42 5.81 20.90
C ASP A 107 -29.02 6.95 21.86
N THR A 108 -27.72 7.06 22.19
CA THR A 108 -27.17 8.15 23.01
C THR A 108 -26.76 9.39 22.20
N GLY A 109 -26.96 9.38 20.88
CA GLY A 109 -26.58 10.46 19.96
C GLY A 109 -25.11 10.46 19.54
N LYS A 110 -24.29 9.48 19.96
CA LYS A 110 -22.91 9.34 19.50
C LYS A 110 -22.88 8.83 18.05
N ASN A 111 -22.06 9.46 17.19
CA ASN A 111 -21.83 9.05 15.80
C ASN A 111 -20.60 8.15 15.70
N TYR A 112 -20.73 7.06 14.96
CA TYR A 112 -19.68 6.09 14.69
C TYR A 112 -19.56 5.92 13.18
N ASP A 113 -18.35 6.12 12.67
CA ASP A 113 -18.04 5.88 11.27
C ASP A 113 -17.29 4.57 11.15
N PHE A 114 -17.72 3.72 10.22
CA PHE A 114 -16.97 2.54 9.83
C PHE A 114 -16.96 2.39 8.31
N ASN A 115 -15.99 1.63 7.80
CA ASN A 115 -15.88 1.36 6.38
C ASN A 115 -15.49 -0.09 6.17
N THR A 116 -16.22 -0.79 5.31
CA THR A 116 -15.91 -2.18 4.95
C THR A 116 -14.75 -2.27 3.97
N ALA A 117 -14.50 -1.22 3.18
CA ALA A 117 -13.43 -1.11 2.19
C ALA A 117 -13.28 -2.39 1.34
N ASP A 118 -14.41 -2.96 0.89
CA ASP A 118 -14.50 -4.34 0.37
C ASP A 118 -13.51 -4.60 -0.76
N THR A 119 -13.31 -3.64 -1.65
CA THR A 119 -12.35 -3.71 -2.77
C THR A 119 -10.90 -3.84 -2.26
N LEU A 120 -10.51 -3.05 -1.28
CA LEU A 120 -9.15 -3.08 -0.72
C LEU A 120 -8.93 -4.30 0.18
N ASN A 121 -9.96 -4.72 0.92
CA ASN A 121 -9.90 -5.97 1.69
C ASN A 121 -9.79 -7.20 0.78
N THR A 122 -10.53 -7.22 -0.33
CA THR A 122 -10.37 -8.25 -1.37
C THR A 122 -8.97 -8.25 -1.95
N LEU A 123 -8.42 -7.06 -2.25
CA LEU A 123 -7.04 -6.95 -2.73
C LEU A 123 -6.04 -7.49 -1.72
N LEU A 124 -6.20 -7.14 -0.45
CA LEU A 124 -5.31 -7.60 0.63
C LEU A 124 -5.29 -9.13 0.72
N LEU A 125 -6.47 -9.76 0.74
CA LEU A 125 -6.60 -11.22 0.75
C LEU A 125 -5.95 -11.86 -0.48
N ASN A 126 -6.25 -11.34 -1.67
CA ASN A 126 -5.66 -11.86 -2.91
C ASN A 126 -4.12 -11.74 -2.91
N CYS A 127 -3.57 -10.64 -2.37
CA CYS A 127 -2.13 -10.48 -2.20
C CYS A 127 -1.54 -11.48 -1.20
N MET A 128 -2.25 -11.80 -0.11
CA MET A 128 -1.82 -12.81 0.86
C MET A 128 -1.81 -14.21 0.26
N PHE A 129 -2.81 -14.59 -0.55
CA PHE A 129 -2.80 -15.85 -1.30
C PHE A 129 -1.66 -15.89 -2.33
N ALA A 130 -1.49 -14.82 -3.11
CA ALA A 130 -0.45 -14.74 -4.14
C ALA A 130 0.98 -14.79 -3.57
N SER A 131 1.18 -14.25 -2.37
CA SER A 131 2.46 -14.31 -1.64
C SER A 131 2.63 -15.60 -0.82
N GLY A 132 1.64 -16.50 -0.82
CA GLY A 132 1.66 -17.77 -0.09
C GLY A 132 1.55 -17.63 1.44
N GLN A 133 1.12 -16.45 1.93
CA GLN A 133 0.83 -16.23 3.35
C GLN A 133 -0.48 -16.92 3.78
N LEU A 134 -1.45 -16.98 2.85
CA LEU A 134 -2.67 -17.76 2.97
C LEU A 134 -2.69 -18.85 1.89
N LYS A 135 -3.40 -19.94 2.16
CA LYS A 135 -3.57 -21.09 1.28
C LYS A 135 -5.04 -21.48 1.23
N GLU A 136 -5.46 -21.97 0.08
CA GLU A 136 -6.80 -22.51 -0.11
C GLU A 136 -7.05 -23.67 0.84
N ASP A 137 -8.30 -23.81 1.27
CA ASP A 137 -8.77 -24.86 2.18
C ASP A 137 -8.09 -24.91 3.57
N GLU A 138 -7.32 -23.89 3.94
CA GLU A 138 -6.81 -23.72 5.31
C GLU A 138 -7.76 -22.82 6.14
N MET A 139 -7.91 -23.18 7.43
CA MET A 139 -8.63 -22.34 8.39
C MET A 139 -7.65 -21.38 9.05
N TYR A 140 -8.04 -20.11 9.09
CA TYR A 140 -7.29 -19.04 9.73
C TYR A 140 -8.14 -18.43 10.84
N ASP A 141 -7.57 -18.38 12.04
CA ASP A 141 -8.14 -17.60 13.13
C ASP A 141 -7.73 -16.14 12.91
N VAL A 142 -8.67 -15.34 12.40
CA VAL A 142 -8.49 -13.90 12.27
C VAL A 142 -8.99 -13.26 13.56
N ASP A 143 -8.05 -12.93 14.45
CA ASP A 143 -8.37 -12.24 15.70
C ASP A 143 -8.76 -10.79 15.36
N PHE A 144 -10.05 -10.48 15.48
CA PHE A 144 -10.58 -9.14 15.24
C PHE A 144 -11.17 -8.59 16.53
N ASP A 145 -10.36 -7.83 17.26
CA ASP A 145 -10.81 -7.12 18.46
C ASP A 145 -11.62 -5.87 18.10
N HIS A 146 -12.93 -6.03 17.87
CA HIS A 146 -13.88 -4.91 18.02
C HIS A 146 -14.12 -4.65 19.52
N GLN A 147 -13.09 -4.27 20.26
CA GLN A 147 -13.31 -3.72 21.60
C GLN A 147 -13.57 -2.22 21.46
N PHE A 148 -14.83 -1.82 21.61
CA PHE A 148 -15.16 -0.42 21.85
C PHE A 148 -14.65 -0.04 23.24
N ILE A 149 -13.40 0.42 23.31
CA ILE A 149 -12.82 0.95 24.54
C ILE A 149 -13.30 2.40 24.65
N GLU A 150 -14.13 2.70 25.64
CA GLU A 150 -14.34 4.09 26.05
C GLU A 150 -13.02 4.64 26.57
N THR A 151 -12.28 5.32 25.70
CA THR A 151 -11.09 6.07 26.11
C THR A 151 -11.54 7.43 26.59
N GLU A 152 -11.55 7.64 27.91
CA GLU A 152 -11.55 8.99 28.46
C GLU A 152 -10.22 9.65 28.07
N LYS A 153 -10.26 10.52 27.05
CA LYS A 153 -9.12 11.39 26.76
C LYS A 153 -8.90 12.23 28.02
N TYR A 154 -7.70 12.20 28.61
CA TYR A 154 -7.39 12.94 29.85
C TYR A 154 -7.78 14.45 29.77
N ASP A 155 -7.80 15.01 28.56
CA ASP A 155 -8.17 16.40 28.28
C ASP A 155 -9.62 16.61 27.81
N ALA A 156 -10.47 15.58 27.82
CA ALA A 156 -11.89 15.74 27.46
C ALA A 156 -12.58 16.52 28.58
N LYS A 157 -13.11 17.70 28.26
CA LYS A 157 -13.91 18.48 29.21
C LYS A 157 -15.16 17.68 29.58
N PRO A 158 -15.55 17.65 30.87
CA PRO A 158 -16.82 17.04 31.27
C PRO A 158 -17.97 17.75 30.55
N THR A 159 -18.80 16.99 29.87
CA THR A 159 -20.11 17.42 29.37
C THR A 159 -21.15 17.37 30.48
#